data_AF-A0A4D4JQ12-F1
#
_entry.id   AF-A0A4D4JQ12-F1
#
_cell.length_a   1.000
_cell.length_b   1.000
_cell.length_c   1.000
_cell.angle_alpha   90.00
_cell.angle_beta   90.00
_cell.angle_gamma   90.00
#
_symmetry.space_group_name_H-M   'P 1'
#
loop_
_entity.id
_entity.type
_entity.pdbx_description
1 polymer ?
#
loop_
_entity_poly.entity_id
_entity_poly.type
_entity_poly.pdbx_seq_one_letter_code
_entity_poly.pdbx_strand_id
1 'polypeptide(L)'
;MTGRLGVWFMGVLALLPLPVLRGMGWVLGQVAYVLVVRRRKVALRNLALCFPDWTEARRRAVARANFVVFCQTWLDRSWLWAAPRAVVEQRVRLTGAVHELEGDTPTILFAPHFYGMDAGGLALPLNTQRAFTSIFATHPDPAVDAWFMAGRQRFGDVRMLNRADGVKPIISSLRKGGLLYLLPDMDYGRNDSLFVPFYGVTAATIPSLSRFARLGRAKVVGVYSRMTPTGYVAEVSPAWAHYPTDDAEADTVRMNRELQAVIDTMPEQYYWVHKRFKTRPEGEDSVY
;
A
#
# COMPACT_ATOMS: atom_id res chain seq x y z
N MET A 1 7.39 17.20 21.37
CA MET A 1 7.54 18.51 20.68
C MET A 1 7.95 18.36 19.21
N THR A 2 8.78 17.38 18.87
CA THR A 2 9.23 17.10 17.50
C THR A 2 8.10 16.74 16.53
N GLY A 3 7.14 15.89 16.92
CA GLY A 3 6.02 15.51 16.04
C GLY A 3 5.14 16.67 15.61
N ARG A 4 4.80 17.58 16.54
CA ARG A 4 4.00 18.78 16.24
C ARG A 4 4.69 19.71 15.24
N LEU A 5 6.00 19.91 15.39
CA LEU A 5 6.79 20.72 14.46
C LEU A 5 6.82 20.07 13.06
N GLY A 6 6.97 18.73 13.00
CA GLY A 6 6.88 17.98 11.75
C GLY A 6 5.53 18.12 11.05
N VAL A 7 4.43 18.01 11.80
CA VAL A 7 3.07 18.20 11.26
C VAL A 7 2.86 19.64 10.76
N TRP A 8 3.32 20.64 11.52
CA TRP A 8 3.29 22.04 11.08
C TRP A 8 4.07 22.25 9.78
N PHE A 9 5.28 21.69 9.70
CA PHE A 9 6.11 21.76 8.49
C PHE A 9 5.41 21.13 7.28
N MET A 10 4.73 19.99 7.45
CA MET A 10 3.90 19.39 6.40
C MET A 10 2.75 20.32 5.97
N GLY A 11 2.17 21.10 6.89
CA GLY A 11 1.18 22.13 6.56
C GLY A 11 1.74 23.24 5.67
N VAL A 12 2.97 23.69 5.94
CA VAL A 12 3.65 24.70 5.10
C VAL A 12 3.96 24.15 3.70
N LEU A 13 4.43 22.91 3.62
CA LEU A 13 4.72 22.25 2.34
C LEU A 13 3.48 22.10 1.44
N ALA A 14 2.29 22.00 2.04
CA ALA A 14 1.04 21.87 1.28
C ALA A 14 0.72 23.08 0.39
N LEU A 15 1.33 24.24 0.67
CA LEU A 15 1.15 25.48 -0.08
C LEU A 15 2.05 25.54 -1.32
N LEU A 16 3.04 24.67 -1.44
CA LEU A 16 3.98 24.69 -2.56
C LEU A 16 3.35 24.10 -3.84
N PRO A 17 3.68 24.64 -5.03
CA PRO A 17 3.32 24.01 -6.29
C PRO A 17 3.85 22.57 -6.37
N LEU A 18 3.04 21.66 -6.92
CA LEU A 18 3.39 20.24 -7.00
C LEU A 18 4.77 19.99 -7.65
N PRO A 19 5.17 20.66 -8.76
CA PRO A 19 6.50 20.45 -9.34
C PRO A 19 7.66 20.79 -8.40
N VAL A 20 7.52 21.84 -7.58
CA VAL A 20 8.52 22.24 -6.58
C VAL A 20 8.65 21.17 -5.50
N LEU A 21 7.51 20.74 -4.95
CA LEU A 21 7.46 19.69 -3.93
C LEU A 21 8.03 18.35 -4.46
N ARG A 22 7.70 17.99 -5.71
CA ARG A 22 8.23 16.82 -6.40
C ARG A 22 9.73 16.92 -6.67
N GLY A 23 10.24 18.11 -7.01
CA GLY A 23 11.66 18.39 -7.17
C GLY A 23 12.42 18.21 -5.86
N MET A 24 11.89 18.75 -4.75
CA MET A 24 12.43 18.53 -3.40
C MET A 24 12.46 17.03 -3.05
N GLY A 25 11.35 16.32 -3.28
CA GLY A 25 11.27 14.88 -3.05
C GLY A 25 12.26 14.09 -3.90
N TRP A 26 12.51 14.52 -5.14
CA TRP A 26 13.53 13.93 -6.00
C TRP A 26 14.91 14.09 -5.40
N VAL A 27 15.33 15.31 -5.02
CA VAL A 27 16.63 15.57 -4.39
C VAL A 27 16.79 14.75 -3.10
N LEU A 28 15.78 14.76 -2.23
CA LEU A 28 15.78 13.96 -1.01
C LEU A 28 15.92 12.46 -1.30
N GLY A 29 15.26 11.96 -2.34
CA GLY A 29 15.38 10.57 -2.77
C GLY A 29 16.78 10.22 -3.27
N GLN A 30 17.42 11.11 -4.05
CA GLN A 30 18.80 10.95 -4.50
C GLN A 30 19.75 10.83 -3.29
N VAL A 31 19.59 11.73 -2.32
CA VAL A 31 20.40 11.76 -1.10
C VAL A 31 20.12 10.51 -0.24
N ALA A 32 18.86 10.16 -0.04
CA ALA A 32 18.45 9.01 0.77
C ALA A 32 18.99 7.69 0.18
N TYR A 33 19.02 7.54 -1.15
CA TYR A 33 19.60 6.37 -1.79
C TYR A 33 21.10 6.21 -1.45
N VAL A 34 21.84 7.32 -1.37
CA VAL A 34 23.27 7.30 -1.02
C VAL A 34 23.46 7.02 0.48
N LEU A 35 22.73 7.74 1.34
CA LEU A 35 22.95 7.75 2.78
C LEU A 35 22.28 6.60 3.55
N VAL A 36 21.08 6.16 3.14
CA VAL A 36 20.30 5.13 3.86
C VAL A 36 20.70 3.73 3.38
N VAL A 37 22.00 3.42 3.54
CA VAL A 37 22.65 2.22 3.01
C VAL A 37 21.94 0.92 3.38
N ARG A 38 21.47 0.79 4.63
CA ARG A 38 20.77 -0.41 5.10
C ARG A 38 19.49 -0.69 4.30
N ARG A 39 18.70 0.35 4.01
CA ARG A 39 17.46 0.20 3.21
C ARG A 39 17.77 -0.01 1.74
N ARG A 40 18.83 0.64 1.21
CA ARG A 40 19.31 0.39 -0.16
C ARG A 40 19.68 -1.07 -0.36
N LYS A 41 20.43 -1.67 0.59
CA LYS A 41 20.82 -3.09 0.53
C LYS A 41 19.59 -4.02 0.49
N VAL A 42 18.57 -3.75 1.31
CA VAL A 42 17.31 -4.52 1.31
C VAL A 42 16.60 -4.41 -0.03
N ALA A 43 16.44 -3.20 -0.56
CA ALA A 43 15.77 -2.99 -1.85
C ALA A 43 16.51 -3.69 -3.01
N LEU A 44 17.84 -3.54 -3.09
CA LEU A 44 18.64 -4.23 -4.10
C LEU A 44 18.57 -5.75 -3.97
N ARG A 45 18.55 -6.28 -2.75
CA ARG A 45 18.44 -7.73 -2.54
C ARG A 45 17.09 -8.26 -2.96
N ASN A 46 16.00 -7.57 -2.63
CA ASN A 46 14.67 -7.93 -3.12
C ASN A 46 14.60 -7.91 -4.64
N LEU A 47 15.10 -6.83 -5.27
CA LEU A 47 15.12 -6.74 -6.73
C LEU A 47 15.98 -7.84 -7.37
N ALA A 48 17.08 -8.25 -6.73
CA ALA A 48 17.91 -9.35 -7.22
C ALA A 48 17.21 -10.71 -7.11
N LEU A 49 16.43 -10.93 -6.05
CA LEU A 49 15.64 -12.13 -5.86
C LEU A 49 14.46 -12.19 -6.84
N CYS A 50 13.72 -11.08 -7.00
CA CYS A 50 12.52 -11.04 -7.83
C CYS A 50 12.82 -10.91 -9.33
N PHE A 51 13.95 -10.30 -9.71
CA PHE A 51 14.32 -10.05 -11.10
C PHE A 51 15.74 -10.57 -11.39
N PRO A 52 15.97 -11.90 -11.35
CA PRO A 52 17.29 -12.51 -11.54
C PRO A 52 17.92 -12.20 -12.90
N ASP A 53 17.10 -11.94 -13.93
CA ASP A 53 17.55 -11.65 -15.29
C ASP A 53 17.90 -10.17 -15.51
N TRP A 54 17.60 -9.29 -14.55
CA TRP A 54 17.99 -7.88 -14.67
C TRP A 54 19.47 -7.70 -14.41
N THR A 55 20.11 -6.88 -15.24
CA THR A 55 21.48 -6.41 -14.98
C THR A 55 21.55 -5.65 -13.66
N GLU A 56 22.73 -5.67 -13.02
CA GLU A 56 22.94 -4.93 -11.78
C GLU A 56 22.67 -3.42 -11.97
N ALA A 57 23.02 -2.86 -13.13
CA ALA A 57 22.74 -1.48 -13.48
C ALA A 57 21.24 -1.17 -13.47
N ARG A 58 20.40 -2.05 -14.06
CA ARG A 58 18.94 -1.90 -14.06
C ARG A 58 18.38 -1.97 -12.64
N ARG A 59 18.81 -2.94 -11.83
CA ARG A 59 18.38 -3.05 -10.42
C ARG A 59 18.73 -1.80 -9.61
N ARG A 60 19.93 -1.23 -9.79
CA ARG A 60 20.34 0.02 -9.15
C ARG A 60 19.51 1.21 -9.61
N ALA A 61 19.21 1.30 -10.91
CA ALA A 61 18.36 2.37 -11.45
C ALA A 61 16.95 2.32 -10.84
N VAL A 62 16.32 1.14 -10.80
CA VAL A 62 14.99 0.96 -10.19
C VAL A 62 15.03 1.20 -8.68
N ALA A 63 16.04 0.72 -7.96
CA ALA A 63 16.20 1.01 -6.54
C ALA A 63 16.37 2.51 -6.27
N ARG A 64 17.08 3.24 -7.13
CA ARG A 64 17.24 4.69 -6.99
C ARG A 64 15.93 5.43 -7.24
N ALA A 65 15.19 5.06 -8.29
CA ALA A 65 13.85 5.57 -8.55
C ALA A 65 12.88 5.26 -7.39
N ASN A 66 13.00 4.09 -6.77
CA ASN A 66 12.20 3.69 -5.62
C ASN A 66 12.34 4.64 -4.41
N PHE A 67 13.57 5.06 -4.12
CA PHE A 67 13.83 6.04 -3.06
C PHE A 67 13.29 7.43 -3.41
N VAL A 68 13.36 7.83 -4.68
CA VAL A 68 12.73 9.07 -5.17
C VAL A 68 11.22 9.03 -4.97
N VAL A 69 10.55 7.96 -5.43
CA VAL A 69 9.10 7.80 -5.28
C VAL A 69 8.71 7.80 -3.80
N PHE A 70 9.45 7.10 -2.94
CA PHE A 70 9.23 7.15 -1.49
C PHE A 70 9.27 8.58 -0.93
N CYS A 71 10.35 9.33 -1.19
CA CYS A 71 10.48 10.69 -0.68
C CYS A 71 9.40 11.62 -1.25
N GLN A 72 9.10 11.49 -2.54
CA GLN A 72 8.05 12.24 -3.20
C GLN A 72 6.66 11.96 -2.61
N THR A 73 6.27 10.69 -2.43
CA THR A 73 5.01 10.32 -1.77
C THR A 73 4.94 10.76 -0.31
N TRP A 74 6.07 10.73 0.41
CA TRP A 74 6.13 11.22 1.78
C TRP A 74 5.81 12.71 1.84
N LEU A 75 6.40 13.52 0.96
CA LEU A 75 6.10 14.94 0.87
C LEU A 75 4.67 15.18 0.38
N ASP A 76 4.13 14.39 -0.54
CA ASP A 76 2.76 14.58 -1.03
C ASP A 76 1.68 14.50 0.03
N ARG A 77 1.92 13.77 1.13
CA ARG A 77 1.01 13.75 2.28
C ARG A 77 0.68 15.17 2.77
N SER A 78 1.57 16.14 2.55
CA SER A 78 1.30 17.56 2.80
C SER A 78 0.03 18.04 2.08
N TRP A 79 0.01 18.03 0.74
CA TRP A 79 -1.15 18.48 -0.03
C TRP A 79 -2.29 17.47 0.01
N LEU A 80 -1.98 16.16 0.02
CA LEU A 80 -2.99 15.11 0.02
C LEU A 80 -3.87 15.17 1.27
N TRP A 81 -3.34 15.63 2.41
CA TRP A 81 -4.08 15.69 3.69
C TRP A 81 -4.45 17.10 4.14
N ALA A 82 -3.89 18.16 3.55
CA ALA A 82 -4.21 19.54 3.92
C ALA A 82 -4.85 20.39 2.81
N ALA A 83 -4.63 20.08 1.52
CA ALA A 83 -5.16 20.91 0.44
C ALA A 83 -6.69 20.79 0.33
N PRO A 84 -7.39 21.81 -0.20
CA PRO A 84 -8.83 21.75 -0.45
C PRO A 84 -9.25 20.54 -1.28
N ARG A 85 -10.48 20.04 -1.06
CA ARG A 85 -11.04 18.87 -1.75
C ARG A 85 -10.85 18.94 -3.28
N ALA A 86 -11.19 20.08 -3.88
CA ALA A 86 -11.07 20.29 -5.33
C ALA A 86 -9.64 20.09 -5.87
N VAL A 87 -8.60 20.46 -5.10
CA VAL A 87 -7.20 20.25 -5.49
C VAL A 87 -6.87 18.75 -5.47
N VAL A 88 -7.38 18.02 -4.48
CA VAL A 88 -7.18 16.57 -4.38
C VAL A 88 -7.90 15.86 -5.53
N GLU A 89 -9.15 16.21 -5.82
CA GLU A 89 -9.93 15.64 -6.93
C GLU A 89 -9.29 15.87 -8.31
N GLN A 90 -8.63 17.02 -8.52
CA GLN A 90 -7.87 17.27 -9.75
C GLN A 90 -6.65 16.37 -9.92
N ARG A 91 -6.02 15.97 -8.80
CA ARG A 91 -4.73 15.25 -8.77
C ARG A 91 -4.86 13.76 -8.49
N VAL A 92 -5.98 13.31 -7.93
CA VAL A 92 -6.21 11.90 -7.56
C VAL A 92 -7.40 11.38 -8.34
N ARG A 93 -7.13 10.44 -9.23
CA ARG A 93 -8.15 9.85 -10.10
C ARG A 93 -8.40 8.39 -9.74
N LEU A 94 -9.64 7.96 -9.89
CA LEU A 94 -10.04 6.57 -9.79
C LEU A 94 -10.43 6.07 -11.20
N THR A 95 -9.87 4.96 -11.66
CA THR A 95 -10.08 4.41 -13.01
C THR A 95 -10.29 2.90 -13.00
N GLY A 96 -10.57 2.30 -14.16
CA GLY A 96 -10.76 0.85 -14.30
C GLY A 96 -12.20 0.43 -14.03
N ALA A 97 -12.40 -0.71 -13.38
CA ALA A 97 -13.71 -1.29 -13.07
C ALA A 97 -14.37 -0.61 -11.85
N VAL A 98 -14.49 0.72 -11.87
CA VAL A 98 -14.98 1.50 -10.72
C VAL A 98 -16.41 1.14 -10.27
N HIS A 99 -17.23 0.63 -11.19
CA HIS A 99 -18.57 0.10 -10.91
C HIS A 99 -18.56 -1.04 -9.87
N GLU A 100 -17.42 -1.74 -9.72
CA GLU A 100 -17.28 -2.80 -8.70
C GLU A 100 -17.38 -2.26 -7.26
N LEU A 101 -17.20 -0.94 -7.08
CA LEU A 101 -17.30 -0.28 -5.78
C LEU A 101 -18.73 0.18 -5.46
N GLU A 102 -19.67 0.08 -6.40
CA GLU A 102 -21.07 0.48 -6.21
C GLU A 102 -21.87 -0.60 -5.46
N GLY A 103 -23.10 -0.24 -5.06
CA GLY A 103 -24.00 -1.12 -4.33
C GLY A 103 -23.55 -1.43 -2.89
N ASP A 104 -23.98 -2.57 -2.37
CA ASP A 104 -23.82 -3.00 -0.98
C ASP A 104 -23.14 -4.38 -0.86
N THR A 105 -22.64 -4.94 -1.96
CA THR A 105 -21.95 -6.23 -1.92
C THR A 105 -20.66 -6.08 -1.10
N PRO A 106 -20.48 -6.81 0.02
CA PRO A 106 -19.25 -6.75 0.82
C PRO A 106 -18.02 -6.86 -0.07
N THR A 107 -17.07 -5.95 0.04
CA THR A 107 -15.93 -5.91 -0.89
C THR A 107 -14.63 -5.64 -0.16
N ILE A 108 -13.61 -6.46 -0.44
CA ILE A 108 -12.24 -6.24 0.02
C ILE A 108 -11.43 -5.68 -1.14
N LEU A 109 -10.73 -4.59 -0.86
CA LEU A 109 -9.83 -3.92 -1.77
C LEU A 109 -8.42 -4.47 -1.50
N PHE A 110 -7.92 -5.31 -2.40
CA PHE A 110 -6.54 -5.76 -2.41
C PHE A 110 -5.66 -4.59 -2.85
N ALA A 111 -5.08 -3.89 -1.87
CA ALA A 111 -4.31 -2.68 -2.05
C ALA A 111 -2.87 -2.90 -1.55
N PRO A 112 -2.00 -3.59 -2.32
CA PRO A 112 -0.64 -3.86 -1.88
C PRO A 112 0.15 -2.59 -1.59
N HIS A 113 1.26 -2.71 -0.85
CA HIS A 113 2.08 -1.57 -0.39
C HIS A 113 2.87 -0.92 -1.54
N PHE A 114 2.18 -0.27 -2.47
CA PHE A 114 2.76 0.74 -3.34
C PHE A 114 2.80 2.08 -2.58
N TYR A 115 3.82 2.88 -2.83
CA TYR A 115 4.00 4.14 -2.08
C TYR A 115 2.81 5.11 -2.24
N GLY A 116 2.07 5.02 -3.34
CA GLY A 116 0.85 5.81 -3.58
C GLY A 116 -0.39 5.37 -2.79
N MET A 117 -0.31 4.35 -1.94
CA MET A 117 -1.45 3.75 -1.25
C MET A 117 -2.33 4.75 -0.46
N ASP A 118 -1.77 5.82 0.12
CA ASP A 118 -2.59 6.81 0.83
C ASP A 118 -3.44 7.65 -0.16
N ALA A 119 -2.95 7.88 -1.38
CA ALA A 119 -3.72 8.54 -2.43
C ALA A 119 -4.81 7.63 -2.99
N GLY A 120 -4.51 6.33 -3.19
CA GLY A 120 -5.55 5.37 -3.58
C GLY A 120 -6.61 5.18 -2.50
N GLY A 121 -6.21 5.13 -1.23
CA GLY A 121 -7.12 5.11 -0.10
C GLY A 121 -8.09 6.31 -0.09
N LEU A 122 -7.63 7.50 -0.48
CA LEU A 122 -8.46 8.70 -0.59
C LEU A 122 -9.24 8.83 -1.90
N ALA A 123 -8.78 8.20 -2.98
CA ALA A 123 -9.53 8.13 -4.24
C ALA A 123 -10.91 7.47 -4.02
N LEU A 124 -11.00 6.53 -3.08
CA LEU A 124 -12.21 5.77 -2.81
C LEU A 124 -13.34 6.62 -2.17
N PRO A 125 -13.17 7.27 -0.99
CA PRO A 125 -14.22 8.11 -0.40
C PRO A 125 -14.56 9.36 -1.25
N LEU A 126 -13.68 9.76 -2.18
CA LEU A 126 -14.02 10.78 -3.17
C LEU A 126 -15.04 10.30 -4.22
N ASN A 127 -15.12 8.99 -4.46
CA ASN A 127 -15.90 8.40 -5.56
C ASN A 127 -17.02 7.44 -5.09
N THR A 128 -17.13 7.15 -3.78
CA THR A 128 -18.23 6.34 -3.23
C THR A 128 -18.54 6.73 -1.79
N GLN A 129 -19.79 6.50 -1.37
CA GLN A 129 -20.31 6.83 -0.04
C GLN A 129 -20.34 5.63 0.91
N ARG A 130 -19.88 4.46 0.46
CA ARG A 130 -19.88 3.25 1.28
C ARG A 130 -18.95 3.41 2.48
N ALA A 131 -19.30 2.80 3.62
CA ALA A 131 -18.44 2.79 4.79
C ALA A 131 -17.13 2.04 4.50
N PHE A 132 -16.01 2.64 4.85
CA PHE A 132 -14.68 2.09 4.66
C PHE A 132 -14.07 1.67 5.98
N THR A 133 -13.30 0.60 5.94
CA THR A 133 -12.50 0.14 7.06
C THR A 133 -11.06 -0.09 6.59
N SER A 134 -10.10 0.47 7.32
CA SER A 134 -8.68 0.25 7.10
C SER A 134 -8.00 -0.12 8.42
N ILE A 135 -6.98 -0.96 8.34
CA ILE A 135 -6.26 -1.45 9.51
C ILE A 135 -5.00 -0.61 9.71
N PHE A 136 -4.74 -0.16 10.93
CA PHE A 136 -3.53 0.58 11.27
C PHE A 136 -2.85 0.07 12.54
N ALA A 137 -1.64 0.55 12.74
CA ALA A 137 -0.91 0.44 14.00
C ALA A 137 -0.65 1.86 14.52
N THR A 138 -0.85 2.06 15.83
CA THR A 138 -0.66 3.35 16.50
C THR A 138 0.78 3.82 16.34
N HIS A 139 0.95 5.06 15.91
CA HIS A 139 2.25 5.71 15.90
C HIS A 139 2.63 6.17 17.33
N PRO A 140 3.89 5.99 17.79
CA PRO A 140 4.28 6.33 19.16
C PRO A 140 4.14 7.81 19.52
N ASP A 141 4.33 8.71 18.55
CA ASP A 141 4.07 10.15 18.73
C ASP A 141 2.59 10.45 18.46
N PRO A 142 1.79 10.89 19.47
CA PRO A 142 0.36 11.12 19.32
C PRO A 142 -0.01 12.23 18.33
N ALA A 143 0.85 13.24 18.15
CA ALA A 143 0.58 14.32 17.20
C ALA A 143 0.71 13.81 15.75
N VAL A 144 1.68 12.93 15.51
CA VAL A 144 1.85 12.27 14.22
C VAL A 144 0.72 11.26 13.98
N ASP A 145 0.35 10.47 15.00
CA ASP A 145 -0.77 9.51 14.91
C ASP A 145 -2.09 10.22 14.52
N ALA A 146 -2.44 11.30 15.22
CA ALA A 146 -3.61 12.11 14.93
C ALA A 146 -3.58 12.70 13.50
N TRP A 147 -2.41 13.14 13.03
CA TRP A 147 -2.24 13.65 11.66
C TRP A 147 -2.46 12.55 10.60
N PHE A 148 -1.94 11.34 10.82
CA PHE A 148 -2.20 10.18 9.94
C PHE A 148 -3.69 9.82 9.93
N MET A 149 -4.35 9.79 11.08
CA MET A 149 -5.79 9.47 11.16
C MET A 149 -6.62 10.52 10.44
N ALA A 150 -6.42 11.81 10.76
CA ALA A 150 -7.13 12.91 10.10
C ALA A 150 -6.92 12.90 8.57
N GLY A 151 -5.70 12.63 8.11
CA GLY A 151 -5.37 12.53 6.69
C GLY A 151 -6.05 11.37 5.97
N ARG A 152 -6.12 10.19 6.60
CA ARG A 152 -6.74 8.98 6.02
C ARG A 152 -8.26 8.98 6.08
N GLN A 153 -8.84 9.76 6.99
CA GLN A 153 -10.29 9.85 7.18
C GLN A 153 -10.96 11.01 6.43
N ARG A 154 -10.25 11.64 5.47
CA ARG A 154 -10.82 12.72 4.68
C ARG A 154 -11.89 12.20 3.72
N PHE A 155 -12.86 13.08 3.45
CA PHE A 155 -13.85 13.01 2.36
C PHE A 155 -14.97 11.95 2.46
N GLY A 156 -14.95 11.01 3.41
CA GLY A 156 -16.01 10.01 3.56
C GLY A 156 -16.01 9.29 4.89
N ASP A 157 -16.89 8.30 5.03
CA ASP A 157 -17.00 7.45 6.23
C ASP A 157 -15.88 6.41 6.26
N VAL A 158 -14.71 6.81 6.75
CA VAL A 158 -13.53 5.94 6.87
C VAL A 158 -13.27 5.65 8.34
N ARG A 159 -13.36 4.36 8.70
CA ARG A 159 -13.04 3.85 10.01
C ARG A 159 -11.63 3.26 10.03
N MET A 160 -10.77 3.85 10.83
CA MET A 160 -9.44 3.32 11.13
C MET A 160 -9.55 2.37 12.33
N LEU A 161 -9.28 1.08 12.10
CA LEU A 161 -9.29 0.07 13.15
C LEU A 161 -7.87 -0.32 13.53
N ASN A 162 -7.57 -0.29 14.82
CA ASN A 162 -6.29 -0.75 15.30
C ASN A 162 -6.21 -2.26 15.14
N ARG A 163 -5.04 -2.79 14.80
CA ARG A 163 -4.80 -4.24 14.79
C ARG A 163 -5.19 -4.90 16.14
N ALA A 164 -5.02 -4.19 17.26
CA ALA A 164 -5.38 -4.65 18.59
C ALA A 164 -6.90 -4.80 18.82
N ASP A 165 -7.74 -4.13 18.02
CA ASP A 165 -9.21 -4.20 18.13
C ASP A 165 -9.77 -5.55 17.64
N GLY A 166 -8.91 -6.39 17.06
CA GLY A 166 -9.26 -7.70 16.55
C GLY A 166 -10.09 -7.69 15.27
N VAL A 167 -10.49 -8.88 14.83
CA VAL A 167 -11.13 -9.06 13.50
C VAL A 167 -12.63 -8.80 13.49
N LYS A 168 -13.32 -8.86 14.64
CA LYS A 168 -14.78 -8.79 14.70
C LYS A 168 -15.36 -7.49 14.11
N PRO A 169 -14.82 -6.29 14.41
CA PRO A 169 -15.37 -5.06 13.85
C PRO A 169 -15.17 -4.96 12.33
N ILE A 170 -14.08 -5.53 11.80
CA ILE A 170 -13.79 -5.61 10.36
C ILE A 170 -14.87 -6.47 9.66
N ILE A 171 -15.11 -7.67 10.17
CA ILE A 171 -16.12 -8.58 9.60
C ILE A 171 -17.54 -7.99 9.70
N SER A 172 -17.86 -7.33 10.81
CA SER A 172 -19.15 -6.66 10.99
C SER A 172 -19.36 -5.55 9.95
N SER A 173 -18.33 -4.73 9.69
CA SER A 173 -18.35 -3.70 8.66
C SER A 173 -18.56 -4.29 7.26
N LEU A 174 -17.79 -5.32 6.91
CA LEU A 174 -17.93 -6.02 5.62
C LEU A 174 -19.34 -6.57 5.44
N ARG A 175 -19.89 -7.30 6.41
CA ARG A 175 -21.23 -7.90 6.32
C ARG A 175 -22.37 -6.88 6.22
N LYS A 176 -22.13 -5.61 6.53
CA LYS A 176 -23.06 -4.50 6.32
C LYS A 176 -22.91 -3.84 4.94
N GLY A 177 -22.13 -4.44 4.03
CA GLY A 177 -21.84 -3.91 2.71
C GLY A 177 -20.71 -2.89 2.68
N GLY A 178 -19.89 -2.81 3.73
CA GLY A 178 -18.72 -1.95 3.78
C GLY A 178 -17.57 -2.42 2.87
N LEU A 179 -16.55 -1.57 2.79
CA LEU A 179 -15.31 -1.78 2.06
C LEU A 179 -14.16 -2.00 3.04
N LEU A 180 -13.32 -3.00 2.79
CA LEU A 180 -12.07 -3.21 3.54
C LEU A 180 -10.86 -2.88 2.68
N TYR A 181 -10.12 -1.83 3.02
CA TYR A 181 -8.84 -1.51 2.39
C TYR A 181 -7.73 -2.35 3.03
N LEU A 182 -7.35 -3.45 2.37
CA LEU A 182 -6.43 -4.45 2.92
C LEU A 182 -5.10 -4.44 2.16
N LEU A 183 -3.99 -4.40 2.91
CA LEU A 183 -2.63 -4.48 2.38
C LEU A 183 -1.94 -5.77 2.87
N PRO A 184 -2.13 -6.93 2.19
CA PRO A 184 -1.77 -8.24 2.74
C PRO A 184 -0.38 -8.74 2.31
N ASP A 185 0.46 -7.91 1.71
CA ASP A 185 1.72 -8.29 1.04
C ASP A 185 2.97 -8.18 1.92
N MET A 186 2.80 -8.06 3.24
CA MET A 186 3.90 -7.91 4.20
C MET A 186 4.25 -9.21 4.90
N ASP A 187 5.49 -9.29 5.37
CA ASP A 187 6.02 -10.42 6.15
C ASP A 187 5.88 -10.10 7.66
N TYR A 188 5.02 -10.86 8.32
CA TYR A 188 4.69 -10.75 9.74
C TYR A 188 5.26 -11.88 10.59
N GLY A 189 6.22 -12.65 10.07
CA GLY A 189 6.80 -13.79 10.77
C GLY A 189 6.13 -15.12 10.42
N ARG A 190 6.56 -16.17 11.14
CA ARG A 190 6.19 -17.57 10.84
C ARG A 190 4.75 -17.87 11.24
N ASN A 191 4.30 -17.27 12.34
CA ASN A 191 2.97 -17.52 12.88
C ASN A 191 1.91 -17.07 11.86
N ASP A 192 0.98 -17.97 11.56
CA ASP A 192 -0.11 -17.76 10.59
C ASP A 192 0.31 -17.51 9.13
N SER A 193 1.60 -17.58 8.81
CA SER A 193 2.07 -17.44 7.43
C SER A 193 2.09 -18.77 6.70
N LEU A 194 1.71 -18.75 5.43
CA LEU A 194 1.98 -19.81 4.47
C LEU A 194 3.30 -19.50 3.75
N PHE A 195 4.07 -20.54 3.45
CA PHE A 195 5.31 -20.42 2.68
C PHE A 195 5.02 -20.69 1.21
N VAL A 196 4.60 -19.64 0.51
CA VAL A 196 4.18 -19.71 -0.90
C VAL A 196 5.14 -18.94 -1.82
N PRO A 197 5.23 -19.29 -3.11
CA PRO A 197 6.13 -18.60 -4.05
C PRO A 197 5.73 -17.13 -4.28
N PHE A 198 6.74 -16.27 -4.38
CA PHE A 198 6.67 -14.89 -4.86
C PHE A 198 7.91 -14.61 -5.72
N TYR A 199 7.73 -14.40 -7.02
CA TYR A 199 8.82 -14.41 -8.02
C TYR A 199 9.71 -15.66 -7.94
N GLY A 200 9.10 -16.83 -7.76
CA GLY A 200 9.82 -18.11 -7.62
C GLY A 200 10.55 -18.29 -6.29
N VAL A 201 10.60 -17.27 -5.42
CA VAL A 201 11.22 -17.36 -4.10
C VAL A 201 10.14 -17.64 -3.04
N THR A 202 10.36 -18.65 -2.20
CA THR A 202 9.48 -18.94 -1.06
C THR A 202 9.39 -17.73 -0.13
N ALA A 203 8.18 -17.25 0.15
CA ALA A 203 7.94 -16.09 0.99
C ALA A 203 6.86 -16.38 2.05
N ALA A 204 7.14 -16.02 3.30
CA ALA A 204 6.13 -16.03 4.36
C ALA A 204 5.03 -15.01 4.04
N THR A 205 3.81 -15.50 3.82
CA THR A 205 2.66 -14.70 3.39
C THR A 205 1.44 -15.07 4.20
N ILE A 206 0.83 -14.10 4.88
CA ILE A 206 -0.41 -14.36 5.63
C ILE A 206 -1.56 -14.53 4.64
N PRO A 207 -2.39 -15.59 4.76
CA PRO A 207 -3.60 -15.79 3.94
C PRO A 207 -4.76 -14.87 4.39
N SER A 208 -4.47 -13.62 4.78
CA SER A 208 -5.46 -12.71 5.38
C SER A 208 -6.53 -12.29 4.38
N LEU A 209 -6.17 -12.10 3.11
CA LEU A 209 -7.11 -11.73 2.04
C LEU A 209 -8.20 -12.81 1.87
N SER A 210 -7.79 -14.08 1.71
CA SER A 210 -8.73 -15.22 1.61
C SER A 210 -9.57 -15.37 2.89
N ARG A 211 -8.94 -15.31 4.07
CA ARG A 211 -9.63 -15.42 5.37
C ARG A 211 -10.70 -14.32 5.54
N PHE A 212 -10.37 -13.06 5.29
CA PHE A 212 -11.32 -11.96 5.41
C PHE A 212 -12.42 -12.05 4.35
N ALA A 213 -12.09 -12.42 3.11
CA ALA A 213 -13.07 -12.54 2.04
C ALA A 213 -14.11 -13.61 2.36
N ARG A 214 -13.67 -14.76 2.87
CA ARG A 214 -14.57 -15.87 3.27
C ARG A 214 -15.45 -15.47 4.46
N LEU A 215 -14.86 -14.94 5.52
CA LEU A 215 -15.60 -14.56 6.74
C LEU A 215 -16.59 -13.41 6.50
N GLY A 216 -16.19 -12.45 5.67
CA GLY A 216 -16.97 -11.29 5.27
C GLY A 216 -17.99 -11.57 4.17
N ARG A 217 -17.94 -12.75 3.51
CA ARG A 217 -18.69 -13.06 2.29
C ARG A 217 -18.48 -11.99 1.22
N ALA A 218 -17.23 -11.57 1.07
CA ALA A 218 -16.87 -10.43 0.28
C ALA A 218 -16.19 -10.84 -1.04
N LYS A 219 -16.55 -10.13 -2.11
CA LYS A 219 -15.76 -10.17 -3.35
C LYS A 219 -14.43 -9.44 -3.13
N VAL A 220 -13.43 -9.77 -3.94
CA VAL A 220 -12.13 -9.10 -3.94
C VAL A 220 -11.93 -8.35 -5.24
N VAL A 221 -11.50 -7.10 -5.13
CA VAL A 221 -11.04 -6.27 -6.27
C VAL A 221 -9.65 -5.74 -5.95
N GLY A 222 -8.80 -5.60 -6.96
CA GLY A 222 -7.53 -4.91 -6.84
C GLY A 222 -7.73 -3.40 -6.82
N VAL A 223 -6.97 -2.69 -5.98
CA VAL A 223 -6.85 -1.22 -6.01
C VAL A 223 -5.37 -0.86 -6.07
N TYR A 224 -4.91 -0.49 -7.26
CA TYR A 224 -3.48 -0.30 -7.54
C TYR A 224 -3.17 1.18 -7.69
N SER A 225 -2.37 1.72 -6.76
CA SER A 225 -2.06 3.15 -6.71
C SER A 225 -0.76 3.46 -7.43
N ARG A 226 -0.83 4.26 -8.49
CA ARG A 226 0.31 4.72 -9.28
C ARG A 226 0.49 6.22 -9.15
N MET A 227 1.69 6.66 -8.79
CA MET A 227 2.12 8.04 -8.93
C MET A 227 2.29 8.39 -10.42
N THR A 228 1.77 9.54 -10.79
CA THR A 228 1.90 10.15 -12.13
C THR A 228 2.58 11.53 -12.00
N PRO A 229 3.04 12.14 -13.11
CA PRO A 229 3.65 13.47 -13.05
C PRO A 229 2.77 14.55 -12.42
N THR A 230 1.44 14.40 -12.53
CA THR A 230 0.46 15.39 -12.07
C THR A 230 -0.29 14.98 -10.79
N GLY A 231 0.03 13.82 -10.21
CA GLY A 231 -0.67 13.32 -9.01
C GLY A 231 -0.67 11.80 -8.95
N TYR A 232 -1.85 11.19 -8.90
CA TYR A 232 -2.05 9.76 -8.72
C TYR A 232 -3.25 9.23 -9.51
N VAL A 233 -3.13 7.98 -9.94
CA VAL A 233 -4.23 7.18 -10.47
C VAL A 233 -4.33 5.92 -9.60
N ALA A 234 -5.50 5.68 -9.06
CA ALA A 234 -5.87 4.41 -8.43
C ALA A 234 -6.73 3.62 -9.41
N GLU A 235 -6.22 2.48 -9.85
CA GLU A 235 -6.93 1.62 -10.78
C GLU A 235 -7.65 0.50 -10.03
N VAL A 236 -8.95 0.35 -10.29
CA VAL A 236 -9.79 -0.74 -9.78
C VAL A 236 -9.78 -1.88 -10.80
N SER A 237 -9.38 -3.08 -10.39
CA SER A 237 -9.52 -4.27 -11.23
C SER A 237 -10.96 -4.77 -11.23
N PRO A 238 -11.40 -5.55 -12.24
CA PRO A 238 -12.58 -6.38 -12.11
C PRO A 238 -12.51 -7.26 -10.86
N ALA A 239 -13.67 -7.66 -10.34
CA ALA A 239 -13.71 -8.62 -9.24
C ALA A 239 -12.99 -9.92 -9.62
N TRP A 240 -12.21 -10.44 -8.68
CA TRP A 240 -11.47 -11.68 -8.86
C TRP A 240 -12.45 -12.85 -8.96
N ALA A 241 -12.59 -13.39 -10.18
CA ALA A 241 -13.47 -14.53 -10.42
C ALA A 241 -13.08 -15.72 -9.54
N HIS A 242 -14.08 -16.38 -8.95
CA HIS A 242 -13.90 -17.57 -8.11
C HIS A 242 -12.90 -17.38 -6.95
N TYR A 243 -12.95 -16.22 -6.28
CA TYR A 243 -12.13 -15.94 -5.09
C TYR A 243 -13.01 -15.48 -3.91
N PRO A 244 -12.76 -15.95 -2.68
CA PRO A 244 -11.78 -16.99 -2.31
C PRO A 244 -12.29 -18.39 -2.70
N THR A 245 -11.38 -19.34 -2.85
CA THR A 245 -11.72 -20.77 -2.94
C THR A 245 -11.81 -21.37 -1.53
N ASP A 246 -11.97 -22.69 -1.41
CA ASP A 246 -11.85 -23.39 -0.13
C ASP A 246 -10.38 -23.62 0.28
N ASP A 247 -9.44 -23.47 -0.65
CA ASP A 247 -8.00 -23.65 -0.44
C ASP A 247 -7.29 -22.30 -0.19
N ALA A 248 -6.96 -22.05 1.07
CA ALA A 248 -6.29 -20.82 1.47
C ALA A 248 -4.85 -20.72 0.92
N GLU A 249 -4.18 -21.84 0.65
CA GLU A 249 -2.84 -21.83 0.07
C GLU A 249 -2.89 -21.45 -1.41
N ALA A 250 -3.78 -22.10 -2.19
CA ALA A 250 -4.01 -21.74 -3.58
C ALA A 250 -4.41 -20.27 -3.75
N ASP A 251 -5.29 -19.77 -2.89
CA ASP A 251 -5.69 -18.36 -2.86
C ASP A 251 -4.51 -17.42 -2.56
N THR A 252 -3.59 -17.82 -1.68
CA THR A 252 -2.41 -17.00 -1.32
C THR A 252 -1.37 -17.01 -2.44
N VAL A 253 -1.19 -18.15 -3.12
CA VAL A 253 -0.39 -18.25 -4.35
C VAL A 253 -0.95 -17.32 -5.43
N ARG A 254 -2.27 -17.34 -5.65
CA ARG A 254 -2.92 -16.43 -6.61
C ARG A 254 -2.69 -14.98 -6.23
N MET A 255 -2.91 -14.59 -4.98
CA MET A 255 -2.67 -13.22 -4.51
C MET A 255 -1.24 -12.75 -4.82
N ASN A 256 -0.23 -13.61 -4.60
CA ASN A 256 1.16 -13.29 -4.94
C ASN A 256 1.39 -13.15 -6.45
N ARG A 257 0.66 -13.89 -7.29
CA ARG A 257 0.73 -13.74 -8.77
C ARG A 257 0.09 -12.43 -9.23
N GLU A 258 -1.07 -12.07 -8.70
CA GLU A 258 -1.73 -10.79 -8.97
C GLU A 258 -0.82 -9.63 -8.56
N LEU A 259 -0.17 -9.74 -7.40
CA LEU A 259 0.83 -8.78 -6.95
C LEU A 259 2.01 -8.64 -7.92
N GLN A 260 2.57 -9.77 -8.39
CA GLN A 260 3.67 -9.78 -9.37
C GLN A 260 3.29 -9.01 -10.63
N ALA A 261 2.13 -9.33 -11.22
CA ALA A 261 1.64 -8.68 -12.42
C ALA A 261 1.56 -7.16 -12.28
N VAL A 262 1.12 -6.65 -11.12
CA VAL A 262 1.05 -5.20 -10.86
C VAL A 262 2.45 -4.60 -10.66
N ILE A 263 3.32 -5.26 -9.89
CA ILE A 263 4.70 -4.80 -9.66
C ILE A 263 5.45 -4.69 -10.98
N ASP A 264 5.29 -5.64 -11.91
CA ASP A 264 5.97 -5.64 -13.20
C ASP A 264 5.69 -4.37 -14.03
N THR A 265 4.53 -3.73 -13.82
CA THR A 265 4.14 -2.49 -14.51
C THR A 265 4.66 -1.21 -13.87
N MET A 266 5.14 -1.25 -12.63
CA MET A 266 5.66 -0.09 -11.87
C MET A 266 6.62 -0.53 -10.77
N PRO A 267 7.72 -1.22 -11.12
CA PRO A 267 8.58 -1.86 -10.14
C PRO A 267 9.18 -0.82 -9.19
N GLU A 268 9.49 0.39 -9.64
CA GLU A 268 10.01 1.46 -8.80
C GLU A 268 9.03 1.95 -7.74
N GLN A 269 7.73 1.67 -7.83
CA GLN A 269 6.73 2.20 -6.89
C GLN A 269 6.36 1.25 -5.74
N TYR A 270 6.80 0.00 -5.80
CA TYR A 270 6.54 -1.01 -4.77
C TYR A 270 7.41 -0.82 -3.52
N TYR A 271 6.96 -1.22 -2.33
CA TYR A 271 7.66 -1.03 -1.06
C TYR A 271 8.88 -1.97 -0.87
N TRP A 272 9.89 -1.87 -1.74
CA TRP A 272 11.08 -2.72 -1.76
C TRP A 272 11.98 -2.61 -0.53
N VAL A 273 11.79 -1.60 0.33
CA VAL A 273 12.58 -1.41 1.55
C VAL A 273 12.11 -2.29 2.73
N HIS A 274 11.01 -3.02 2.55
CA HIS A 274 10.59 -4.11 3.44
C HIS A 274 11.40 -5.37 3.18
N LYS A 275 11.79 -6.07 4.24
CA LYS A 275 12.42 -7.38 4.09
C LYS A 275 11.34 -8.45 3.80
N ARG A 276 10.84 -8.52 2.56
CA ARG A 276 9.76 -9.42 2.10
C ARG A 276 10.01 -10.91 2.39
N PHE A 277 11.26 -11.33 2.24
CA PHE A 277 11.73 -12.71 2.44
C PHE A 277 12.44 -12.98 3.78
N LYS A 278 12.23 -12.16 4.83
CA LYS A 278 13.04 -12.27 6.08
C LYS A 278 12.73 -13.55 6.82
N THR A 279 11.48 -14.01 6.78
CA THR A 279 11.06 -15.23 7.44
C THR A 279 11.11 -16.36 6.42
N ARG A 280 11.97 -17.34 6.72
CA ARG A 280 12.23 -18.51 5.88
C ARG A 280 11.59 -19.78 6.48
N PRO A 281 11.35 -20.82 5.68
CA PRO A 281 11.12 -22.17 6.17
C PRO A 281 12.16 -22.59 7.22
N GLU A 282 11.80 -23.55 8.07
CA GLU A 282 12.74 -24.04 9.08
C GLU A 282 13.95 -24.70 8.41
N GLY A 283 15.16 -24.40 8.90
CA GLY A 283 16.42 -24.88 8.32
C GLY A 283 16.99 -24.07 7.15
N GLU A 284 16.29 -23.04 6.65
CA GLU A 284 16.79 -22.18 5.58
C GLU A 284 17.51 -20.92 6.09
N ASP A 285 18.61 -20.55 5.43
CA ASP A 285 19.41 -19.36 5.75
C ASP A 285 18.74 -18.02 5.38
N SER A 286 19.16 -16.96 6.08
CA SER A 286 18.76 -15.58 5.74
C SER A 286 19.22 -15.20 4.34
N VAL A 287 18.32 -14.60 3.56
CA VAL A 287 18.65 -14.00 2.27
C VAL A 287 19.00 -12.50 2.35
N TYR A 288 19.07 -11.88 3.53
CA TYR A 288 19.44 -10.45 3.71
C TYR A 288 20.73 -10.23 4.48
#